data_AF-A0A5B8RZC0-F1
#
_entry.id   AF-A0A5B8RZC0-F1
#
_cell.length_a   1.000
_cell.length_b   1.000
_cell.length_c   1.000
_cell.angle_alpha   90.00
_cell.angle_beta   90.00
_cell.angle_gamma   90.00
#
_symmetry.space_group_name_H-M   'P 1'
#
loop_
_entity.id
_entity.type
_entity.pdbx_description
1 polymer ?
#
loop_
_entity_poly.entity_id
_entity_poly.type
_entity_poly.pdbx_seq_one_letter_code
_entity_poly.pdbx_strand_id
1 'polypeptide(L)'
;MAQSSQRFEPPRKPGRFTRDKLGAAKPDRAEAQAAKDELDALLLFKRDLGTYVRVYAFLGQLFDYGNTAIEKRAIFFKRLLPLLDFGREREGIDLSKVVLTHHKLKDQGQRALVLNDSGGEHKLQPMTETGGGKMQDKEKLLLSEILAKLNDLFEGDLSEGDQLSYVNTLKAKLDESEVLVQQARNNEKPQFEASPDLDAELENAIIDAFEAHQVMSRQALNSTVVRAGLKAILLGPAGLYEALKSQG
;
A
#
# COMPACT_ATOMS: atom_id res chain seq x y z
N MET A 1 -54.55 -63.37 -1.90
CA MET A 1 -54.94 -62.02 -1.43
C MET A 1 -53.85 -61.51 -0.50
N ALA A 2 -53.04 -60.55 -0.93
CA ALA A 2 -52.27 -59.68 -0.04
C ALA A 2 -51.87 -58.45 -0.86
N GLN A 3 -52.50 -57.32 -0.56
CA GLN A 3 -52.24 -56.03 -1.19
C GLN A 3 -50.95 -55.43 -0.61
N SER A 4 -50.10 -54.93 -1.51
CA SER A 4 -48.85 -54.25 -1.20
C SER A 4 -49.13 -52.82 -0.72
N SER A 5 -49.15 -52.59 0.59
CA SER A 5 -49.23 -51.25 1.16
C SER A 5 -47.90 -50.50 0.98
N GLN A 6 -47.90 -49.49 0.11
CA GLN A 6 -46.85 -48.48 0.02
C GLN A 6 -46.77 -47.71 1.34
N ARG A 7 -45.61 -47.79 2.03
CA ARG A 7 -45.29 -46.92 3.18
C ARG A 7 -44.71 -45.60 2.65
N PHE A 8 -45.33 -44.50 3.05
CA PHE A 8 -44.90 -43.13 2.78
C PHE A 8 -43.86 -42.72 3.84
N GLU A 9 -42.61 -42.44 3.44
CA GLU A 9 -41.61 -41.86 4.34
C GLU A 9 -41.77 -40.34 4.43
N PRO A 10 -41.73 -39.74 5.64
CA PRO A 10 -41.78 -38.29 5.80
C PRO A 10 -40.44 -37.61 5.46
N PRO A 11 -40.43 -36.34 5.00
CA PRO A 11 -39.22 -35.66 4.58
C PRO A 11 -38.27 -35.41 5.75
N ARG A 12 -36.98 -35.70 5.53
CA ARG A 12 -35.89 -35.44 6.50
C ARG A 12 -35.84 -33.96 6.85
N LYS A 13 -35.99 -33.64 8.13
CA LYS A 13 -35.78 -32.28 8.67
C LYS A 13 -34.33 -31.85 8.37
N PRO A 14 -34.08 -30.61 7.93
CA PRO A 14 -32.72 -30.11 7.78
C PRO A 14 -32.04 -30.09 9.16
N GLY A 15 -30.86 -30.73 9.24
CA GLY A 15 -30.06 -30.83 10.45
C GLY A 15 -29.76 -29.45 11.00
N ARG A 16 -30.28 -29.18 12.21
CA ARG A 16 -29.93 -28.03 13.04
C ARG A 16 -28.50 -28.27 13.50
N PHE A 17 -27.52 -27.55 12.93
CA PHE A 17 -26.15 -27.55 13.44
C PHE A 17 -26.15 -26.91 14.84
N THR A 18 -26.29 -27.75 15.86
CA THR A 18 -26.22 -27.35 17.27
C THR A 18 -24.78 -27.00 17.60
N ARG A 19 -24.60 -25.76 18.06
CA ARG A 19 -23.38 -25.09 18.52
C ARG A 19 -22.87 -25.68 19.85
N ASP A 20 -22.68 -26.99 19.93
CA ASP A 20 -22.11 -27.66 21.09
C ASP A 20 -21.04 -28.63 20.61
N LYS A 21 -19.82 -28.08 20.48
CA LYS A 21 -18.48 -28.71 20.50
C LYS A 21 -17.50 -27.85 19.69
N LEU A 22 -17.28 -26.62 20.13
CA LEU A 22 -16.01 -25.94 19.89
C LEU A 22 -15.32 -25.83 21.25
N GLY A 23 -14.52 -26.85 21.55
CA GLY A 23 -13.52 -26.77 22.59
C GLY A 23 -12.62 -25.58 22.31
N ALA A 24 -12.32 -24.83 23.37
CA ALA A 24 -11.47 -23.66 23.34
C ALA A 24 -10.04 -24.04 22.91
N ALA A 25 -9.77 -23.94 21.61
CA ALA A 25 -8.44 -23.67 21.10
C ALA A 25 -8.34 -22.17 20.86
N LYS A 26 -7.44 -21.49 21.58
CA LYS A 26 -7.07 -20.12 21.22
C LYS A 26 -6.55 -20.18 19.78
N PRO A 27 -7.05 -19.35 18.84
CA PRO A 27 -6.51 -19.37 17.49
C PRO A 27 -5.02 -19.09 17.58
N ASP A 28 -4.23 -19.90 16.89
CA ASP A 28 -2.78 -19.72 16.84
C ASP A 28 -2.51 -18.28 16.37
N ARG A 29 -1.62 -17.55 17.05
CA ARG A 29 -1.42 -16.11 16.76
C ARG A 29 -1.07 -15.87 15.29
N ALA A 30 -0.41 -16.84 14.66
CA ALA A 30 -0.07 -16.83 13.24
C ALA A 30 -1.31 -16.96 12.33
N GLU A 31 -2.24 -17.88 12.62
CA GLU A 31 -3.48 -18.05 11.86
C GLU A 31 -4.40 -16.83 12.00
N ALA A 32 -4.47 -16.27 13.21
CA ALA A 32 -5.22 -15.04 13.47
C ALA A 32 -4.61 -13.83 12.74
N GLN A 33 -3.29 -13.76 12.60
CA GLN A 33 -2.62 -12.68 11.85
C GLN A 33 -2.81 -12.84 10.35
N ALA A 34 -2.67 -14.05 9.81
CA ALA A 34 -2.89 -14.33 8.39
C ALA A 34 -4.33 -13.99 7.97
N ALA A 35 -5.33 -14.35 8.78
CA ALA A 35 -6.73 -14.00 8.54
C ALA A 35 -6.97 -12.47 8.56
N LYS A 36 -6.28 -11.73 9.45
CA LYS A 36 -6.33 -10.26 9.49
C LYS A 36 -5.69 -9.64 8.26
N ASP A 37 -4.53 -10.14 7.82
CA ASP A 37 -3.84 -9.65 6.64
C ASP A 37 -4.67 -9.87 5.37
N GLU A 38 -5.36 -11.01 5.27
CA GLU A 38 -6.29 -11.31 4.18
C GLU A 38 -7.51 -10.37 4.19
N LEU A 39 -8.13 -10.16 5.35
CA LEU A 39 -9.23 -9.20 5.52
C LEU A 39 -8.79 -7.78 5.12
N ASP A 40 -7.59 -7.39 5.52
CA ASP A 40 -6.99 -6.10 5.21
C ASP A 40 -6.72 -5.91 3.71
N ALA A 41 -6.31 -6.97 3.02
CA ALA A 41 -6.15 -6.98 1.57
C ALA A 41 -7.50 -6.86 0.85
N LEU A 42 -8.54 -7.53 1.36
CA LEU A 42 -9.91 -7.43 0.82
C LEU A 42 -10.52 -6.02 1.00
N LEU A 43 -10.28 -5.38 2.15
CA LEU A 43 -10.69 -4.00 2.39
C LEU A 43 -9.96 -3.01 1.48
N LEU A 44 -8.65 -3.21 1.27
CA LEU A 44 -7.85 -2.44 0.33
C LEU A 44 -8.41 -2.57 -1.09
N PHE A 45 -8.67 -3.81 -1.53
CA PHE A 45 -9.27 -4.08 -2.83
C PHE A 45 -10.60 -3.34 -3.03
N LYS A 46 -11.50 -3.38 -2.05
CA LYS A 46 -12.77 -2.61 -2.09
C LYS A 46 -12.54 -1.11 -2.20
N ARG A 47 -11.57 -0.55 -1.47
CA ARG A 47 -11.21 0.87 -1.57
C ARG A 47 -10.73 1.20 -2.98
N ASP A 48 -9.86 0.39 -3.55
CA ASP A 48 -9.27 0.61 -4.87
C ASP A 48 -10.31 0.53 -5.99
N LEU A 49 -11.28 -0.40 -5.89
CA LEU A 49 -12.44 -0.44 -6.78
C LEU A 49 -13.27 0.87 -6.70
N GLY A 50 -13.46 1.40 -5.49
CA GLY A 50 -14.17 2.67 -5.27
C GLY A 50 -13.43 3.85 -5.89
N THR A 51 -12.11 3.87 -5.75
CA THR A 51 -11.24 4.87 -6.40
C THR A 51 -11.30 4.77 -7.91
N TYR A 52 -11.20 3.56 -8.48
CA TYR A 52 -11.32 3.36 -9.92
C TYR A 52 -12.64 3.93 -10.48
N VAL A 53 -13.77 3.63 -9.84
CA VAL A 53 -15.08 4.14 -10.28
C VAL A 53 -15.15 5.67 -10.22
N ARG A 54 -14.58 6.29 -9.19
CA ARG A 54 -14.52 7.76 -9.05
C ARG A 54 -13.62 8.40 -10.09
N VAL A 55 -12.43 7.85 -10.33
CA VAL A 55 -11.48 8.31 -11.36
C VAL A 55 -12.11 8.20 -12.74
N TYR A 56 -12.71 7.05 -13.07
CA TYR A 56 -13.39 6.85 -14.35
C TYR A 56 -14.54 7.85 -14.53
N ALA A 57 -15.37 8.06 -13.50
CA ALA A 57 -16.48 9.00 -13.58
C ALA A 57 -16.01 10.45 -13.77
N PHE A 58 -14.88 10.83 -13.18
CA PHE A 58 -14.29 12.16 -13.33
C PHE A 58 -13.66 12.34 -14.71
N LEU A 59 -12.77 11.44 -15.11
CA LEU A 59 -12.05 11.56 -16.38
C LEU A 59 -12.96 11.32 -17.59
N GLY A 60 -14.02 10.52 -17.46
CA GLY A 60 -15.05 10.35 -18.48
C GLY A 60 -15.86 11.62 -18.78
N GLN A 61 -15.79 12.65 -17.92
CA GLN A 61 -16.34 13.98 -18.23
C GLN A 61 -15.45 14.78 -19.18
N LEU A 62 -14.15 14.45 -19.24
CA LEU A 62 -13.12 15.21 -19.96
C LEU A 62 -12.66 14.49 -21.24
N PHE A 63 -12.70 13.16 -21.26
CA PHE A 63 -12.16 12.35 -22.35
C PHE A 63 -13.08 11.16 -22.69
N ASP A 64 -13.27 10.91 -23.98
CA ASP A 64 -13.74 9.61 -24.47
C ASP A 64 -12.54 8.65 -24.58
N TYR A 65 -12.63 7.53 -23.88
CA TYR A 65 -11.54 6.56 -23.80
C TYR A 65 -11.39 5.69 -25.05
N GLY A 66 -12.39 5.62 -25.94
CA GLY A 66 -12.37 4.79 -27.15
C GLY A 66 -12.25 3.27 -26.92
N ASN A 67 -12.06 2.84 -25.67
CA ASN A 67 -11.86 1.45 -25.26
C ASN A 67 -13.01 0.98 -24.36
N THR A 68 -13.91 0.19 -24.93
CA THR A 68 -15.07 -0.38 -24.22
C THR A 68 -14.69 -1.27 -23.03
N ALA A 69 -13.45 -1.78 -22.95
CA ALA A 69 -13.03 -2.60 -21.82
C ALA A 69 -12.95 -1.80 -20.51
N ILE A 70 -12.61 -0.52 -20.58
CA ILE A 70 -12.50 0.38 -19.41
C ILE A 70 -13.91 0.65 -18.85
N GLU A 71 -14.85 0.98 -19.74
CA GLU A 71 -16.26 1.20 -19.37
C GLU A 71 -16.90 -0.08 -18.79
N LYS A 72 -16.69 -1.23 -19.42
CA LYS A 72 -17.19 -2.52 -18.91
C LYS A 72 -16.71 -2.81 -17.49
N ARG A 73 -15.42 -2.53 -17.20
CA ARG A 73 -14.85 -2.67 -15.85
C ARG A 73 -15.46 -1.68 -14.86
N ALA A 74 -15.64 -0.42 -15.25
CA ALA A 74 -16.27 0.58 -14.39
C ALA A 74 -17.70 0.19 -14.00
N ILE A 75 -18.50 -0.29 -14.96
CA ILE A 75 -19.86 -0.79 -14.71
C ILE A 75 -19.84 -2.00 -13.78
N PHE A 76 -18.95 -2.96 -14.04
CA PHE A 76 -18.79 -4.15 -13.21
C PHE A 76 -18.41 -3.79 -11.78
N PHE A 77 -17.40 -2.95 -11.57
CA PHE A 77 -16.96 -2.54 -10.23
C PHE A 77 -18.02 -1.72 -9.50
N LYS A 78 -18.77 -0.86 -10.19
CA LYS A 78 -19.91 -0.14 -9.61
C LYS A 78 -20.99 -1.08 -9.08
N ARG A 79 -21.19 -2.24 -9.70
CA ARG A 79 -22.13 -3.28 -9.25
C ARG A 79 -21.54 -4.23 -8.21
N LEU A 80 -20.23 -4.46 -8.24
CA LEU A 80 -19.52 -5.32 -7.30
C LEU A 80 -19.34 -4.66 -5.93
N LEU A 81 -19.06 -3.35 -5.90
CA LEU A 81 -18.79 -2.59 -4.67
C LEU A 81 -19.84 -2.78 -3.55
N PRO A 82 -21.16 -2.75 -3.83
CA PRO A 82 -22.19 -3.00 -2.82
C PRO A 82 -22.24 -4.46 -2.33
N LEU A 83 -21.76 -5.42 -3.12
CA LEU A 83 -21.76 -6.84 -2.78
C LEU A 83 -20.57 -7.24 -1.90
N LEU A 84 -19.51 -6.42 -1.89
CA LEU A 84 -18.35 -6.58 -1.03
C LEU A 84 -18.65 -6.06 0.38
N ASP A 85 -19.54 -6.72 1.11
CA ASP A 85 -19.78 -6.43 2.53
C ASP A 85 -18.86 -7.29 3.40
N PHE A 86 -17.68 -6.76 3.72
CA PHE A 86 -16.73 -7.39 4.63
C PHE A 86 -17.10 -7.12 6.09
N GLY A 87 -18.40 -7.30 6.41
CA GLY A 87 -19.03 -7.22 7.72
C GLY A 87 -18.20 -6.46 8.73
N ARG A 88 -18.48 -5.17 8.93
CA ARG A 88 -17.81 -4.37 9.97
C ARG A 88 -17.80 -5.18 11.27
N GLU A 89 -16.65 -5.77 11.59
CA GLU A 89 -16.25 -6.02 12.98
C GLU A 89 -15.96 -4.64 13.58
N ARG A 90 -17.02 -3.83 13.71
CA ARG A 90 -17.08 -2.93 14.84
C ARG A 90 -17.16 -3.88 16.01
N GLU A 91 -16.17 -3.82 16.91
CA GLU A 91 -16.38 -4.23 18.29
C GLU A 91 -17.79 -3.78 18.66
N GLY A 92 -18.67 -4.73 19.00
CA GLY A 92 -20.06 -4.43 19.27
C GLY A 92 -20.13 -3.35 20.32
N ILE A 93 -20.45 -2.12 19.92
CA ILE A 93 -20.72 -1.04 20.86
C ILE A 93 -21.91 -1.53 21.67
N ASP A 94 -21.71 -1.74 22.97
CA ASP A 94 -22.76 -2.21 23.87
C ASP A 94 -23.81 -1.09 24.02
N LEU A 95 -24.90 -1.21 23.26
CA LEU A 95 -26.04 -0.31 23.29
C LEU A 95 -27.03 -0.65 24.42
N SER A 96 -26.74 -1.63 25.29
CA SER A 96 -27.65 -2.01 26.40
C SER A 96 -27.94 -0.87 27.37
N LYS A 97 -27.11 0.18 27.37
CA LYS A 97 -27.29 1.40 28.17
C LYS A 97 -27.90 2.59 27.41
N VAL A 98 -28.13 2.47 26.10
CA VAL A 98 -28.74 3.54 25.29
C VAL A 98 -30.25 3.33 25.26
N VAL A 99 -30.93 3.81 26.29
CA VAL A 99 -32.39 3.89 26.31
C VAL A 99 -32.79 5.21 25.66
N LEU A 100 -33.68 5.16 24.65
CA LEU A 100 -34.28 6.35 24.04
C LEU A 100 -35.16 7.04 25.09
N THR A 101 -34.60 8.00 25.84
CA THR A 101 -35.34 8.67 26.93
C THR A 101 -36.24 9.79 26.43
N HIS A 102 -35.89 10.45 25.33
CA HIS A 102 -36.64 11.57 24.77
C HIS A 102 -36.59 11.53 23.24
N HIS A 103 -37.76 11.54 22.58
CA HIS A 103 -37.87 11.75 21.14
C HIS A 103 -38.49 13.12 20.89
N LYS A 104 -37.75 14.02 20.23
CA LYS A 104 -38.25 15.35 19.82
C LYS A 104 -38.31 15.40 18.29
N LEU A 105 -39.51 15.24 17.74
CA LEU A 105 -39.77 15.55 16.33
C LEU A 105 -39.66 17.06 16.16
N LYS A 106 -38.67 17.49 15.38
CA LYS A 106 -38.52 18.87 14.94
C LYS A 106 -38.81 18.89 13.45
N ASP A 107 -39.97 19.44 13.09
CA ASP A 107 -40.26 19.76 11.69
C ASP A 107 -39.22 20.79 11.22
N GLN A 108 -38.47 20.44 10.18
CA GLN A 108 -37.42 21.29 9.63
C GLN A 108 -37.90 22.13 8.44
N GLY A 109 -39.22 22.14 8.17
CA GLY A 109 -39.84 22.91 7.10
C GLY A 109 -39.38 22.47 5.70
N GLN A 110 -39.89 23.18 4.67
CA GLN A 110 -39.38 23.04 3.31
C GLN A 110 -37.99 23.68 3.23
N ARG A 111 -36.95 22.85 3.14
CA ARG A 111 -35.61 23.34 2.77
C ARG A 111 -35.65 23.75 1.31
N ALA A 112 -35.54 25.05 1.04
CA ALA A 112 -35.15 25.53 -0.28
C ALA A 112 -33.71 25.05 -0.53
N LEU A 113 -33.55 23.96 -1.28
CA LEU A 113 -32.27 23.61 -1.87
C LEU A 113 -31.97 24.70 -2.89
N VAL A 114 -31.15 25.68 -2.52
CA VAL A 114 -30.68 26.71 -3.44
C VAL A 114 -29.71 26.03 -4.40
N LEU A 115 -30.27 25.41 -5.43
CA LEU A 115 -29.56 25.15 -6.68
C LEU A 115 -29.52 26.50 -7.37
N ASN A 116 -28.43 27.25 -7.20
CA ASN A 116 -27.97 28.40 -8.00
C ASN A 116 -27.34 29.45 -7.09
N ASP A 117 -26.07 29.24 -6.73
CA ASP A 117 -25.18 30.37 -6.52
C ASP A 117 -24.65 30.79 -7.90
N SER A 118 -25.25 31.85 -8.42
CA SER A 118 -25.01 32.33 -9.77
C SER A 118 -23.73 33.17 -9.77
N GLY A 119 -22.58 32.60 -10.14
CA GLY A 119 -21.40 33.39 -10.47
C GLY A 119 -20.01 32.83 -10.13
N GLY A 120 -19.90 31.64 -9.55
CA GLY A 120 -18.60 31.00 -9.33
C GLY A 120 -18.34 29.91 -10.37
N GLU A 121 -17.17 29.91 -11.02
CA GLU A 121 -16.68 28.70 -11.69
C GLU A 121 -16.60 27.58 -10.65
N HIS A 122 -17.56 26.66 -10.66
CA HIS A 122 -17.50 25.43 -9.88
C HIS A 122 -16.44 24.52 -10.50
N LYS A 123 -15.17 24.82 -10.22
CA LYS A 123 -14.05 23.95 -10.58
C LYS A 123 -14.23 22.66 -9.81
N LEU A 124 -14.26 21.56 -10.55
CA LEU A 124 -14.21 20.22 -9.96
C LEU A 124 -12.99 20.16 -9.03
N GLN A 125 -13.20 19.79 -7.77
CA GLN A 125 -12.09 19.60 -6.86
C GLN A 125 -11.22 18.45 -7.39
N PRO A 126 -9.90 18.64 -7.53
CA PRO A 126 -9.02 17.57 -7.96
C PRO A 126 -9.07 16.42 -6.95
N MET A 127 -9.07 15.19 -7.46
CA MET A 127 -9.13 14.00 -6.63
C MET A 127 -7.83 13.85 -5.83
N THR A 128 -7.86 14.04 -4.51
CA THR A 128 -6.68 13.97 -3.62
C THR A 128 -6.52 12.61 -2.91
N GLU A 129 -7.52 11.74 -2.97
CA GLU A 129 -7.51 10.41 -2.33
C GLU A 129 -7.18 9.27 -3.32
N THR A 130 -6.04 9.37 -4.01
CA THR A 130 -5.52 8.22 -4.76
C THR A 130 -4.88 7.25 -3.76
N GLY A 131 -5.45 6.05 -3.63
CA GLY A 131 -5.15 5.09 -2.55
C GLY A 131 -3.68 4.72 -2.42
N GLY A 132 -3.04 5.14 -1.32
CA GLY A 132 -1.67 4.74 -0.95
C GLY A 132 -1.51 4.22 0.49
N GLY A 133 -2.56 4.28 1.32
CA GLY A 133 -2.43 4.15 2.79
C GLY A 133 -2.24 2.75 3.38
N LYS A 134 -1.45 1.87 2.75
CA LYS A 134 -0.92 0.64 3.39
C LYS A 134 0.45 0.23 2.86
N MET A 135 0.70 0.39 1.54
CA MET A 135 2.00 0.07 0.94
C MET A 135 3.07 1.10 1.35
N GLN A 136 2.73 2.40 1.27
CA GLN A 136 3.64 3.47 1.71
C GLN A 136 3.96 3.39 3.20
N ASP A 137 3.01 2.96 4.04
CA ASP A 137 3.24 2.90 5.49
C ASP A 137 4.18 1.75 5.86
N LYS A 138 4.07 0.59 5.21
CA LYS A 138 5.02 -0.53 5.39
C LYS A 138 6.42 -0.16 4.90
N GLU A 139 6.53 0.48 3.74
CA GLU A 139 7.82 0.94 3.20
C GLU A 139 8.46 2.02 4.08
N LYS A 140 7.67 2.97 4.60
CA LYS A 140 8.15 3.99 5.55
C LYS A 140 8.62 3.39 6.86
N LEU A 141 7.91 2.39 7.39
CA LEU A 141 8.32 1.68 8.60
C LEU A 141 9.66 0.95 8.38
N LEU A 142 9.79 0.20 7.29
CA LEU A 142 11.06 -0.44 6.91
C LEU A 142 12.20 0.57 6.76
N LEU A 143 11.94 1.70 6.12
CA LEU A 143 12.93 2.76 5.97
C LEU A 143 13.34 3.35 7.32
N SER A 144 12.38 3.59 8.23
CA SER A 144 12.67 4.10 9.57
C SER A 144 13.52 3.13 10.41
N GLU A 145 13.31 1.82 10.27
CA GLU A 145 14.16 0.81 10.92
C GLU A 145 15.58 0.79 10.35
N ILE A 146 15.72 0.94 9.04
CA ILE A 146 17.02 1.03 8.36
C ILE A 146 17.77 2.28 8.85
N LEU A 147 17.08 3.43 8.91
CA LEU A 147 17.66 4.69 9.38
C LEU A 147 18.10 4.62 10.85
N ALA A 148 17.29 3.99 11.72
CA ALA A 148 17.68 3.79 13.12
C ALA A 148 18.98 2.98 13.23
N LYS A 149 19.08 1.86 12.50
CA LYS A 149 20.29 1.03 12.47
C LYS A 149 21.50 1.75 11.86
N LEU A 150 21.28 2.61 10.87
CA LEU A 150 22.33 3.41 10.25
C LEU A 150 22.90 4.45 11.20
N ASN A 151 22.03 5.14 11.94
CA ASN A 151 22.42 6.10 12.97
C ASN A 151 23.21 5.45 14.11
N ASP A 152 22.95 4.18 14.42
CA ASP A 152 23.74 3.42 15.41
C ASP A 152 25.14 3.02 14.89
N LEU A 153 25.32 2.92 13.57
CA LEU A 153 26.56 2.48 12.92
C LEU A 153 27.49 3.62 12.51
N PHE A 154 26.92 4.78 12.14
CA PHE A 154 27.68 5.94 11.68
C PHE A 154 27.62 7.08 12.67
N GLU A 155 28.79 7.52 13.16
CA GLU A 155 28.93 8.72 13.98
C GLU A 155 29.35 9.92 13.11
N GLY A 156 28.90 11.13 13.47
CA GLY A 156 29.33 12.38 12.84
C GLY A 156 28.19 13.26 12.31
N ASP A 157 28.55 14.33 11.61
CA ASP A 157 27.61 15.28 10.98
C ASP A 157 27.14 14.74 9.62
N LEU A 158 26.37 13.65 9.66
CA LEU A 158 25.79 13.00 8.48
C LEU A 158 24.27 13.10 8.55
N SER A 159 23.63 13.48 7.44
CA SER A 159 22.16 13.44 7.36
C SER A 159 21.66 12.02 7.12
N GLU A 160 20.40 11.77 7.48
CA GLU A 160 19.70 10.52 7.13
C GLU A 160 19.74 10.24 5.62
N GLY A 161 19.69 11.30 4.79
CA GLY A 161 19.80 11.19 3.34
C GLY A 161 21.18 10.73 2.88
N ASP A 162 22.25 11.19 3.52
CA ASP A 162 23.62 10.78 3.20
C ASP A 162 23.84 9.30 3.51
N GLN A 163 23.39 8.86 4.70
CA GLN A 163 23.49 7.47 5.13
C GLN A 163 22.69 6.54 4.22
N LEU A 164 21.46 6.92 3.88
CA LEU A 164 20.61 6.12 2.99
C LEU A 164 21.18 6.03 1.58
N SER A 165 21.68 7.15 1.04
CA SER A 165 22.35 7.19 -0.26
C SER A 165 23.58 6.29 -0.29
N TYR A 166 24.37 6.30 0.79
CA TYR A 166 25.55 5.46 0.94
C TYR A 166 25.20 3.97 0.93
N VAL A 167 24.24 3.52 1.74
CA VAL A 167 23.80 2.11 1.76
C VAL A 167 23.26 1.67 0.42
N ASN A 168 22.44 2.51 -0.24
CA ASN A 168 21.91 2.18 -1.56
C ASN A 168 23.02 2.04 -2.61
N THR A 169 24.08 2.85 -2.50
CA THR A 169 25.25 2.75 -3.38
C THR A 169 26.00 1.43 -3.16
N LEU A 170 26.23 1.04 -1.89
CA LEU A 170 26.87 -0.25 -1.58
C LEU A 170 26.01 -1.42 -2.06
N LYS A 171 24.70 -1.38 -1.80
CA LYS A 171 23.77 -2.41 -2.27
C LYS A 171 23.82 -2.56 -3.80
N ALA A 172 23.78 -1.44 -4.54
CA ALA A 172 23.85 -1.47 -5.99
C ALA A 172 25.13 -2.15 -6.50
N LYS A 173 26.28 -1.89 -5.87
CA LYS A 173 27.54 -2.54 -6.22
C LYS A 173 27.56 -4.04 -5.90
N LEU A 174 27.03 -4.42 -4.74
CA LEU A 174 26.94 -5.83 -4.35
C LEU A 174 25.98 -6.62 -5.24
N ASP A 175 24.89 -5.98 -5.70
CA ASP A 175 23.96 -6.58 -6.65
C ASP A 175 24.61 -6.83 -8.03
N GLU A 176 25.66 -6.08 -8.38
CA GLU A 176 26.46 -6.28 -9.61
C GLU A 176 27.49 -7.41 -9.48
N SER A 177 27.77 -7.90 -8.26
CA SER A 177 28.74 -8.98 -8.05
C SER A 177 28.19 -10.33 -8.50
N GLU A 178 28.75 -10.86 -9.59
CA GLU A 178 28.37 -12.19 -10.10
C GLU A 178 28.58 -13.29 -9.07
N VAL A 179 29.62 -13.16 -8.23
CA VAL A 179 29.92 -14.13 -7.15
C VAL A 179 28.78 -14.15 -6.14
N LEU A 180 28.36 -13.00 -5.63
CA LEU A 180 27.27 -12.92 -4.66
C LEU A 180 25.93 -13.36 -5.26
N VAL A 181 25.67 -13.02 -6.52
CA VAL A 181 24.46 -13.48 -7.22
C VAL A 181 24.44 -15.01 -7.32
N GLN A 182 25.56 -15.65 -7.65
CA GLN A 182 25.64 -17.12 -7.68
C GLN A 182 25.51 -17.73 -6.30
N GLN A 183 26.13 -17.14 -5.27
CA GLN A 183 26.00 -17.65 -3.90
C GLN A 183 24.58 -17.53 -3.36
N ALA A 184 23.91 -16.39 -3.57
CA ALA A 184 22.54 -16.18 -3.14
C ALA A 184 21.53 -17.11 -3.85
N ARG A 185 21.82 -17.52 -5.09
CA ARG A 185 20.97 -18.47 -5.84
C ARG A 185 21.12 -19.92 -5.38
N ASN A 186 22.31 -20.29 -4.93
CA ASN A 186 22.66 -21.68 -4.68
C ASN A 186 22.72 -22.05 -3.18
N ASN A 187 22.62 -21.06 -2.28
CA ASN A 187 22.72 -21.27 -0.84
C ASN A 187 21.54 -20.64 -0.08
N GLU A 188 21.22 -21.21 1.09
CA GLU A 188 20.27 -20.60 2.02
C GLU A 188 20.88 -19.37 2.70
N LYS A 189 20.02 -18.47 3.18
CA LYS A 189 20.43 -17.20 3.79
C LYS A 189 21.52 -17.33 4.88
N PRO A 190 21.46 -18.28 5.85
CA PRO A 190 22.51 -18.41 6.86
C PRO A 190 23.87 -18.83 6.30
N GLN A 191 23.90 -19.54 5.17
CA GLN A 191 25.13 -19.98 4.51
C GLN A 191 25.74 -18.85 3.69
N PHE A 192 24.89 -18.04 3.05
CA PHE A 192 25.31 -16.80 2.39
C PHE A 192 25.89 -15.79 3.39
N GLU A 193 25.24 -15.59 4.55
CA GLU A 193 25.71 -14.69 5.60
C GLU A 193 27.05 -15.13 6.22
N ALA A 194 27.36 -16.43 6.22
CA ALA A 194 28.62 -16.98 6.73
C ALA A 194 29.72 -17.07 5.65
N SER A 195 29.45 -16.61 4.43
CA SER A 195 30.38 -16.71 3.30
C SER A 195 31.51 -15.69 3.43
N PRO A 196 32.80 -16.11 3.35
CA PRO A 196 33.92 -15.17 3.33
C PRO A 196 33.92 -14.28 2.08
N ASP A 197 33.28 -14.74 0.99
CA ASP A 197 33.15 -13.96 -0.23
C ASP A 197 32.20 -12.77 -0.03
N LEU A 198 31.22 -12.86 0.87
CA LEU A 198 30.35 -11.72 1.20
C LEU A 198 31.14 -10.59 1.87
N ASP A 199 32.01 -10.93 2.82
CA ASP A 199 32.86 -9.95 3.50
C ASP A 199 33.85 -9.30 2.52
N ALA A 200 34.50 -10.11 1.68
CA ALA A 200 35.45 -9.61 0.68
C ALA A 200 34.79 -8.70 -0.37
N GLU A 201 33.62 -9.09 -0.88
CA GLU A 201 32.87 -8.29 -1.85
C GLU A 201 32.30 -7.01 -1.22
N LEU A 202 31.93 -7.05 0.07
CA LEU A 202 31.54 -5.85 0.82
C LEU A 202 32.70 -4.86 0.94
N GLU A 203 33.89 -5.32 1.30
CA GLU A 203 35.09 -4.46 1.36
C GLU A 203 35.42 -3.85 -0.01
N ASN A 204 35.39 -4.66 -1.07
CA ASN A 204 35.60 -4.18 -2.44
C ASN A 204 34.55 -3.15 -2.84
N ALA A 205 33.27 -3.39 -2.54
CA ALA A 205 32.19 -2.46 -2.83
C ALA A 205 32.37 -1.11 -2.10
N ILE A 206 32.86 -1.13 -0.86
CA ILE A 206 33.18 0.08 -0.09
C ILE A 206 34.30 0.88 -0.77
N ILE A 207 35.39 0.21 -1.15
CA ILE A 207 36.52 0.85 -1.84
C ILE A 207 36.06 1.45 -3.17
N ASP A 208 35.36 0.67 -3.98
CA ASP A 208 34.89 1.10 -5.29
C ASP A 208 33.87 2.24 -5.20
N ALA A 209 32.99 2.23 -4.19
CA ALA A 209 32.03 3.32 -3.96
C ALA A 209 32.76 4.61 -3.64
N PHE A 210 33.76 4.53 -2.77
CA PHE A 210 34.58 5.66 -2.39
C PHE A 210 35.38 6.21 -3.59
N GLU A 211 36.02 5.35 -4.36
CA GLU A 211 36.78 5.75 -5.55
C GLU A 211 35.88 6.39 -6.62
N ALA A 212 34.75 5.77 -6.92
CA ALA A 212 33.79 6.32 -7.87
C ALA A 212 33.29 7.71 -7.42
N HIS A 213 32.96 7.86 -6.14
CA HIS A 213 32.52 9.14 -5.58
C HIS A 213 33.62 10.20 -5.65
N GLN A 214 34.87 9.86 -5.32
CA GLN A 214 36.04 10.73 -5.47
C GLN A 214 36.23 11.19 -6.92
N VAL A 215 36.16 10.26 -7.88
CA VAL A 215 36.33 10.56 -9.31
C VAL A 215 35.23 11.48 -9.82
N MET A 216 33.96 11.13 -9.56
CA MET A 216 32.81 11.94 -9.98
C MET A 216 32.86 13.34 -9.36
N SER A 217 33.18 13.44 -8.07
CA SER A 217 33.31 14.72 -7.37
C SER A 217 34.42 15.57 -7.95
N ARG A 218 35.61 15.00 -8.20
CA ARG A 218 36.74 15.72 -8.83
C ARG A 218 36.38 16.22 -10.22
N GLN A 219 35.74 15.39 -11.05
CA GLN A 219 35.31 15.80 -12.39
C GLN A 219 34.28 16.93 -12.33
N ALA A 220 33.29 16.82 -11.45
CA ALA A 220 32.29 17.86 -11.25
C ALA A 220 32.93 19.17 -10.75
N LEU A 221 33.87 19.12 -9.81
CA LEU A 221 34.51 20.33 -9.29
C LEU A 221 35.42 21.02 -10.32
N ASN A 222 36.12 20.22 -11.14
CA ASN A 222 37.15 20.72 -12.06
C ASN A 222 36.63 21.05 -13.47
N SER A 223 35.39 20.69 -13.81
CA SER A 223 34.81 20.91 -15.14
C SER A 223 33.51 21.70 -15.10
N THR A 224 33.51 22.89 -15.72
CA THR A 224 32.31 23.72 -15.89
C THR A 224 31.25 23.03 -16.74
N VAL A 225 31.66 22.25 -17.74
CA VAL A 225 30.76 21.48 -18.60
C VAL A 225 30.03 20.40 -17.81
N VAL A 226 30.75 19.65 -16.96
CA VAL A 226 30.14 18.62 -16.10
C VAL A 226 29.15 19.25 -15.12
N ARG A 227 29.50 20.37 -14.47
CA ARG A 227 28.57 21.09 -13.58
C ARG A 227 27.33 21.59 -14.30
N ALA A 228 27.49 22.12 -15.51
CA ALA A 228 26.36 22.58 -16.31
C ALA A 228 25.41 21.42 -16.67
N GLY A 229 25.98 20.25 -17.03
CA GLY A 229 25.21 19.02 -17.27
C GLY A 229 24.47 18.55 -16.01
N LEU A 230 25.14 18.47 -14.86
CA LEU A 230 24.51 18.10 -13.59
C LEU A 230 23.38 19.06 -13.22
N LYS A 231 23.60 20.37 -13.37
CA LYS A 231 22.56 21.39 -13.14
C LYS A 231 21.34 21.17 -14.04
N ALA A 232 21.55 20.85 -15.31
CA ALA A 232 20.45 20.59 -16.24
C ALA A 232 19.65 19.33 -15.86
N ILE A 233 20.33 18.26 -15.43
CA ILE A 233 19.68 17.03 -14.95
C ILE A 233 18.86 17.31 -13.68
N LEU A 234 19.44 18.07 -12.74
CA LEU A 234 18.78 18.41 -11.48
C LEU A 234 17.52 19.25 -11.70
N LEU A 235 17.56 20.23 -12.60
CA LEU A 235 16.43 21.10 -12.92
C LEU A 235 15.41 20.47 -13.88
N GLY A 236 15.76 19.36 -14.54
CA GLY A 236 14.89 18.67 -15.49
C GLY A 236 14.33 17.38 -14.89
N PRO A 237 14.85 16.20 -15.29
CA PRO A 237 14.30 14.91 -14.88
C PRO A 237 14.31 14.65 -13.37
N ALA A 238 15.26 15.23 -12.61
CA ALA A 238 15.29 15.05 -11.16
C ALA A 238 14.33 15.99 -10.40
N GLY A 239 13.73 16.99 -11.08
CA GLY A 239 12.67 17.84 -10.52
C GLY A 239 13.05 18.62 -9.26
N LEU A 240 14.30 19.10 -9.16
CA LEU A 240 14.80 19.78 -7.96
C LEU A 240 13.96 21.03 -7.61
N TYR A 241 13.54 21.80 -8.62
CA TYR A 241 12.78 23.03 -8.40
C TYR A 241 11.40 22.74 -7.80
N GLU A 242 10.70 21.73 -8.33
CA GLU A 242 9.40 21.28 -7.89
C GLU A 242 9.47 20.71 -6.48
N ALA A 243 10.49 19.89 -6.20
CA ALA A 243 10.73 19.34 -4.88
C ALA A 243 10.92 20.45 -3.83
N LEU A 244 11.81 21.41 -4.10
CA LEU A 244 12.05 22.54 -3.20
C LEU A 244 10.80 23.41 -3.02
N LYS A 245 10.02 23.64 -4.08
CA LYS A 245 8.79 24.41 -4.00
C LYS A 245 7.70 23.70 -3.19
N SER A 246 7.68 22.37 -3.17
CA SER A 246 6.70 21.59 -2.40
C SER A 246 6.99 21.52 -0.90
N GLN A 247 8.21 21.88 -0.48
CA GLN A 247 8.64 21.89 0.91
C GLN A 247 8.33 23.21 1.65
N GLY A 248 7.96 24.27 0.92
CA GLY A 248 7.53 25.56 1.47
C GLY A 248 6.02 25.75 1.39
#